data_AF-A0A0G0IGM0-F1
#
_entry.id   AF-A0A0G0IGM0-F1
#
_cell.length_a   1.000
_cell.length_b   1.000
_cell.length_c   1.000
_cell.angle_alpha   90.00
_cell.angle_beta   90.00
_cell.angle_gamma   90.00
#
_symmetry.space_group_name_H-M   'P 1'
#
loop_
_entity.id
_entity.type
_entity.pdbx_description
1 polymer ?
#
loop_
_entity_poly.entity_id
_entity_poly.type
_entity_poly.pdbx_seq_one_letter_code
_entity_poly.pdbx_strand_id
1 'polypeptide(L)'
;MIGLVPTDESYVKNEAETSVINQEAEVKMHPLEESARTLTQILNSASSRAQDSGEIFKTFLTDQFGLHGIPLTEEAKKVIEDIKRETEDGDKIQCTMGADLLGAMPGSKNIVMDTYGWQDKEGTEIIKDYNEAVDFITRADGSMDPNLANGGRIDRYGADIFKVDSFGDLNIGDKITVPRSPALPNGHIVVVIGKRLDENGKIHLKIFDVNYERSFGLARILEDVTEDNIYDQIAKGQKTNLYAIRPQGKFNRAISDNN
;
A
#
# COMPACT_ATOMS: atom_id res chain seq x y z
N MET A 1 -64.52 -0.59 57.40
CA MET A 1 -65.16 0.50 56.64
C MET A 1 -64.33 1.75 56.92
N ILE A 2 -63.71 2.48 55.99
CA ILE A 2 -63.73 2.60 54.50
C ILE A 2 -62.23 2.67 54.04
N GLY A 3 -61.75 2.36 52.83
CA GLY A 3 -62.35 1.91 51.56
C GLY A 3 -61.29 1.80 50.43
N LEU A 4 -61.65 2.15 49.19
CA LEU A 4 -60.79 2.32 47.99
C LEU A 4 -61.17 3.70 47.34
N VAL A 5 -60.52 4.31 46.32
CA VAL A 5 -59.70 3.84 45.16
C VAL A 5 -58.63 4.94 44.77
N PRO A 6 -58.00 5.05 43.57
CA PRO A 6 -56.59 5.51 43.45
C PRO A 6 -56.41 6.89 42.80
N THR A 7 -55.14 7.30 42.60
CA THR A 7 -54.75 8.27 41.55
C THR A 7 -53.56 7.73 40.76
N ASP A 8 -53.78 7.56 39.46
CA ASP A 8 -52.76 7.29 38.45
C ASP A 8 -52.15 8.62 37.96
N GLU A 9 -51.27 8.56 36.95
CA GLU A 9 -50.57 9.68 36.29
C GLU A 9 -49.39 10.28 37.11
N SER A 10 -48.19 10.46 36.54
CA SER A 10 -47.86 10.64 35.12
C SER A 10 -46.58 9.91 34.70
N TYR A 11 -46.63 9.33 33.50
CA TYR A 11 -45.45 9.02 32.70
C TYR A 11 -44.64 10.31 32.45
N VAL A 12 -43.36 10.34 32.80
CA VAL A 12 -42.42 11.28 32.18
C VAL A 12 -42.06 10.72 30.80
N LYS A 13 -42.93 10.98 29.81
CA LYS A 13 -42.56 10.91 28.40
C LYS A 13 -41.55 12.02 28.12
N ASN A 14 -40.27 11.65 27.96
CA ASN A 14 -39.28 12.53 27.33
C ASN A 14 -39.46 12.49 25.80
N GLU A 15 -40.55 13.07 25.29
CA GLU A 15 -40.69 13.36 23.86
C GLU A 15 -40.00 14.70 23.54
N ALA A 16 -38.67 14.61 23.36
CA ALA A 16 -37.81 15.56 22.65
C ALA A 16 -36.42 14.90 22.52
N GLU A 17 -36.10 14.05 21.54
CA GLU A 17 -36.72 13.84 20.22
C GLU A 17 -36.89 15.11 19.35
N THR A 18 -35.98 16.08 19.49
CA THR A 18 -35.64 16.97 18.36
C THR A 18 -34.22 17.56 18.46
N SER A 19 -33.20 16.69 18.38
CA SER A 19 -31.85 17.04 17.87
C SER A 19 -30.85 15.88 18.03
N VAL A 20 -31.23 14.66 17.59
CA VAL A 20 -30.21 13.76 17.03
C VAL A 20 -29.81 14.40 15.71
N ILE A 21 -28.85 15.32 15.79
CA ILE A 21 -28.26 15.96 14.62
C ILE A 21 -27.62 14.84 13.82
N ASN A 22 -27.97 14.75 12.53
CA ASN A 22 -27.17 14.05 11.54
C ASN A 22 -25.79 14.73 11.47
N GLN A 23 -24.90 14.36 12.39
CA GLN A 23 -23.50 14.28 12.07
C GLN A 23 -23.32 12.89 11.47
N GLU A 24 -23.61 12.81 10.17
CA GLU A 24 -22.79 11.98 9.31
C GLU A 24 -21.35 12.40 9.62
N ALA A 25 -20.66 11.59 10.41
CA ALA A 25 -19.22 11.72 10.51
C ALA A 25 -18.71 11.39 9.11
N GLU A 26 -18.37 12.41 8.33
CA GLU A 26 -17.53 12.24 7.14
C GLU A 26 -16.35 11.40 7.60
N VAL A 27 -16.34 10.13 7.19
CA VAL A 27 -15.26 9.19 7.53
C VAL A 27 -14.06 9.69 6.75
N LYS A 28 -13.31 10.60 7.38
CA LYS A 28 -12.23 11.33 6.74
C LYS A 28 -11.24 10.31 6.19
N MET A 29 -11.19 10.23 4.86
CA MET A 29 -10.36 9.31 4.12
C MET A 29 -8.92 9.38 4.65
N HIS A 30 -8.31 8.22 4.88
CA HIS A 30 -6.94 8.18 5.39
C HIS A 30 -6.00 8.83 4.36
N PRO A 31 -5.02 9.67 4.75
CA PRO A 31 -4.17 10.39 3.79
C PRO A 31 -3.46 9.50 2.77
N LEU A 32 -3.11 8.27 3.17
CA LEU A 32 -2.54 7.28 2.25
C LEU A 32 -3.55 6.79 1.18
N GLU A 33 -4.85 6.69 1.51
CA GLU A 33 -5.87 6.32 0.52
C GLU A 33 -6.11 7.46 -0.47
N GLU A 34 -6.16 8.71 0.00
CA GLU A 34 -6.25 9.90 -0.87
C GLU A 34 -5.06 9.95 -1.85
N SER A 35 -3.85 9.72 -1.33
CA SER A 35 -2.61 9.70 -2.11
C SER A 35 -2.58 8.54 -3.11
N ALA A 36 -3.03 7.36 -2.71
CA ALA A 36 -3.15 6.22 -3.61
C ALA A 36 -4.17 6.49 -4.73
N ARG A 37 -5.31 7.12 -4.44
CA ARG A 37 -6.31 7.50 -5.46
C ARG A 37 -5.73 8.51 -6.45
N THR A 38 -5.03 9.54 -5.97
CA THR A 38 -4.39 10.54 -6.85
C THR A 38 -3.27 9.90 -7.68
N LEU A 39 -2.44 9.04 -7.09
CA LEU A 39 -1.41 8.32 -7.83
C LEU A 39 -2.01 7.37 -8.88
N THR A 40 -3.09 6.65 -8.57
CA THR A 40 -3.82 5.84 -9.56
C THR A 40 -4.27 6.66 -10.76
N GLN A 41 -4.79 7.88 -10.55
CA GLN A 41 -5.19 8.78 -11.62
C GLN A 41 -3.99 9.25 -12.45
N ILE A 42 -2.90 9.65 -11.81
CA ILE A 42 -1.64 10.08 -12.44
C ILE A 42 -1.07 8.97 -13.32
N LEU A 43 -0.88 7.77 -12.77
CA LEU A 43 -0.29 6.62 -13.47
C LEU A 43 -1.14 6.20 -14.67
N ASN A 44 -2.45 6.03 -14.48
CA ASN A 44 -3.33 5.59 -15.56
C ASN A 44 -3.49 6.66 -16.66
N SER A 45 -3.44 7.95 -16.29
CA SER A 45 -3.43 9.05 -17.27
C SER A 45 -2.15 9.05 -18.10
N ALA A 46 -0.98 8.82 -17.49
CA ALA A 46 0.28 8.67 -18.22
C ALA A 46 0.29 7.43 -19.13
N SER A 47 -0.14 6.26 -18.63
CA SER A 47 -0.18 5.01 -19.42
C SER A 47 -1.11 5.13 -20.63
N SER A 48 -2.24 5.83 -20.49
CA SER A 48 -3.18 6.04 -21.60
C SER A 48 -2.61 6.81 -22.79
N ARG A 49 -1.54 7.60 -22.58
CA ARG A 49 -0.93 8.47 -23.60
C ARG A 49 0.41 7.97 -24.13
N ALA A 50 1.00 6.96 -23.48
CA ALA A 50 2.32 6.44 -23.81
C ALA A 50 2.33 4.90 -23.78
N GLN A 51 1.60 4.27 -24.70
CA GLN A 51 1.49 2.81 -24.76
C GLN A 51 2.81 2.14 -25.18
N ASP A 52 3.65 2.78 -26.00
CA ASP A 52 4.82 2.12 -26.62
C ASP A 52 6.20 2.76 -26.30
N SER A 53 6.27 3.80 -25.46
CA SER A 53 7.54 4.49 -25.14
C SER A 53 7.64 4.87 -23.66
N GLY A 54 8.75 4.49 -23.02
CA GLY A 54 9.05 4.85 -21.64
C GLY A 54 9.41 6.33 -21.47
N GLU A 55 10.18 6.92 -22.38
CA GLU A 55 10.55 8.35 -22.30
C GLU A 55 9.32 9.28 -22.44
N ILE A 56 8.38 8.93 -23.33
CA ILE A 56 7.11 9.67 -23.45
C ILE A 56 6.27 9.49 -22.17
N PHE A 57 6.28 8.29 -21.60
CA PHE A 57 5.59 8.01 -20.34
C PHE A 57 6.19 8.78 -19.15
N LYS A 58 7.52 8.86 -19.01
CA LYS A 58 8.20 9.73 -18.01
C LYS A 58 7.76 11.18 -18.12
N THR A 59 7.69 11.69 -19.36
CA THR A 59 7.28 13.07 -19.64
C THR A 59 5.84 13.30 -19.18
N PHE A 60 4.89 12.47 -19.60
CA PHE A 60 3.50 12.61 -19.16
C PHE A 60 3.31 12.35 -17.67
N LEU A 61 4.06 11.44 -17.07
CA LEU A 61 4.03 11.19 -15.63
C LEU A 61 4.44 12.44 -14.87
N THR A 62 5.56 13.06 -15.26
CA THR A 62 6.05 14.35 -14.74
C THR A 62 5.00 15.45 -14.89
N ASP A 63 4.39 15.58 -16.08
CA ASP A 63 3.32 16.55 -16.34
C ASP A 63 2.09 16.30 -15.44
N GLN A 64 1.68 15.04 -15.24
CA GLN A 64 0.54 14.71 -14.38
C GLN A 64 0.81 15.07 -12.91
N PHE A 65 2.01 14.80 -12.38
CA PHE A 65 2.39 15.27 -11.04
C PHE A 65 2.24 16.79 -10.90
N GLY A 66 2.72 17.55 -11.90
CA GLY A 66 2.56 19.01 -11.95
C GLY A 66 1.10 19.48 -12.03
N LEU A 67 0.28 18.83 -12.86
CA LEU A 67 -1.15 19.15 -13.01
C LEU A 67 -1.98 18.88 -11.76
N HIS A 68 -1.62 17.84 -10.99
CA HIS A 68 -2.22 17.56 -9.68
C HIS A 68 -1.63 18.40 -8.54
N GLY A 69 -0.69 19.31 -8.83
CA GLY A 69 -0.07 20.19 -7.83
C GLY A 69 0.86 19.47 -6.85
N ILE A 70 1.33 18.26 -7.19
CA ILE A 70 2.18 17.45 -6.32
C ILE A 70 3.64 17.72 -6.67
N PRO A 71 4.48 18.17 -5.71
CA PRO A 71 5.90 18.35 -5.95
C PRO A 71 6.59 16.99 -6.13
N LEU A 72 7.34 16.85 -7.23
CA LEU A 72 8.23 15.71 -7.42
C LEU A 72 9.42 15.82 -6.45
N THR A 73 9.44 14.93 -5.46
CA THR A 73 10.59 14.77 -4.55
C THR A 73 11.78 14.13 -5.28
N GLU A 74 12.98 14.20 -4.71
CA GLU A 74 14.16 13.56 -5.31
C GLU A 74 14.01 12.02 -5.38
N GLU A 75 13.29 11.42 -4.44
CA GLU A 75 12.94 10.00 -4.48
C GLU A 75 12.01 9.68 -5.66
N ALA A 76 10.92 10.46 -5.84
CA ALA A 76 10.03 10.29 -7.00
C ALA A 76 10.75 10.47 -8.34
N LYS A 77 11.66 11.44 -8.45
CA LYS A 77 12.45 11.66 -9.67
C LYS A 77 13.33 10.47 -10.04
N LYS A 78 14.01 9.85 -9.06
CA LYS A 78 14.83 8.64 -9.29
C LYS A 78 13.98 7.50 -9.83
N VAL A 79 12.83 7.23 -9.21
CA VAL A 79 11.91 6.17 -9.67
C VAL A 79 11.37 6.47 -11.08
N ILE A 80 11.15 7.73 -11.44
CA ILE A 80 10.75 8.12 -12.80
C ILE A 80 11.90 7.94 -13.80
N GLU A 81 13.14 8.31 -13.47
CA GLU A 81 14.28 8.17 -14.39
C GLU A 81 14.65 6.72 -14.71
N ASP A 82 14.44 5.80 -13.76
CA ASP A 82 14.69 4.36 -13.94
C ASP A 82 13.68 3.65 -14.87
N ILE A 83 12.60 4.31 -15.28
CA ILE A 83 11.70 3.80 -16.31
C ILE A 83 12.49 3.60 -17.61
N LYS A 84 12.59 2.36 -18.09
CA LYS A 84 13.34 2.01 -19.30
C LYS A 84 12.83 2.77 -20.52
N ARG A 85 13.74 3.32 -21.33
CA ARG A 85 13.40 4.14 -22.51
C ARG A 85 12.48 3.42 -23.50
N GLU A 86 12.84 2.17 -23.78
CA GLU A 86 12.16 1.25 -24.68
C GLU A 86 11.67 0.07 -23.85
N THR A 87 10.38 -0.26 -23.94
CA THR A 87 9.78 -1.38 -23.20
C THR A 87 9.61 -2.59 -24.09
N GLU A 88 10.70 -3.34 -24.29
CA GLU A 88 10.65 -4.66 -24.96
C GLU A 88 9.69 -5.62 -24.23
N ASP A 89 9.58 -5.50 -22.91
CA ASP A 89 8.71 -6.33 -22.04
C ASP A 89 7.32 -5.71 -21.73
N GLY A 90 6.95 -4.58 -22.36
CA GLY A 90 5.62 -3.95 -22.24
C GLY A 90 5.30 -3.20 -20.93
N ASP A 91 5.84 -3.65 -19.79
CA ASP A 91 5.56 -3.07 -18.47
C ASP A 91 6.47 -1.88 -18.14
N LYS A 92 5.89 -0.67 -18.02
CA LYS A 92 6.64 0.60 -17.77
C LYS A 92 6.95 0.88 -16.31
N ILE A 93 6.08 0.45 -15.41
CA ILE A 93 6.23 0.60 -13.96
C ILE A 93 6.06 -0.79 -13.36
N GLN A 94 7.03 -1.19 -12.55
CA GLN A 94 6.93 -2.40 -11.73
C GLN A 94 6.18 -2.11 -10.43
N CYS A 95 5.63 -3.14 -9.80
CA CYS A 95 4.87 -3.01 -8.55
C CYS A 95 5.69 -2.38 -7.41
N THR A 96 7.00 -2.64 -7.36
CA THR A 96 7.98 -1.98 -6.47
C THR A 96 8.02 -0.46 -6.70
N MET A 97 8.27 -0.03 -7.94
CA MET A 97 8.27 1.37 -8.37
C MET A 97 6.93 2.07 -8.04
N GLY A 98 5.81 1.37 -8.23
CA GLY A 98 4.48 1.88 -7.86
C GLY A 98 4.34 2.15 -6.36
N ALA A 99 4.83 1.24 -5.51
CA ALA A 99 4.84 1.42 -4.06
C ALA A 99 5.77 2.55 -3.60
N ASP A 100 6.87 2.81 -4.33
CA ASP A 100 7.84 3.86 -4.01
C ASP A 100 7.40 5.24 -4.47
N LEU A 101 6.77 5.34 -5.65
CA LEU A 101 6.01 6.52 -6.04
C LEU A 101 4.91 6.83 -5.02
N LEU A 102 4.21 5.82 -4.49
CA LEU A 102 3.23 6.03 -3.41
C LEU A 102 3.89 6.54 -2.13
N GLY A 103 5.05 6.00 -1.74
CA GLY A 103 5.84 6.50 -0.60
C GLY A 103 6.28 7.96 -0.74
N ALA A 104 6.61 8.39 -1.96
CA ALA A 104 6.98 9.78 -2.26
C ALA A 104 5.78 10.76 -2.26
N MET A 105 4.53 10.29 -2.31
CA MET A 105 3.35 11.16 -2.27
C MET A 105 3.23 11.91 -0.92
N PRO A 106 2.72 13.15 -0.92
CA PRO A 106 2.31 13.85 0.30
C PRO A 106 1.40 12.96 1.16
N GLY A 107 1.56 12.96 2.49
CA GLY A 107 0.74 12.11 3.38
C GLY A 107 1.17 10.63 3.45
N SER A 108 1.97 10.12 2.51
CA SER A 108 2.47 8.74 2.52
C SER A 108 3.86 8.56 3.14
N LYS A 109 4.74 9.58 3.05
CA LYS A 109 6.20 9.50 3.35
C LYS A 109 6.61 8.96 4.73
N ASN A 110 5.70 8.97 5.72
CA ASN A 110 5.96 8.43 7.07
C ASN A 110 5.25 7.09 7.34
N ILE A 111 4.59 6.53 6.33
CA ILE A 111 3.62 5.43 6.44
C ILE A 111 4.01 4.31 5.48
N VAL A 112 4.42 4.65 4.26
CA VAL A 112 5.01 3.75 3.27
C VAL A 112 6.49 4.05 3.15
N MET A 113 7.31 3.02 3.27
CA MET A 113 8.77 3.11 3.09
C MET A 113 9.12 3.20 1.61
N ASP A 114 10.01 4.12 1.26
CA ASP A 114 10.75 4.07 0.01
C ASP A 114 11.68 2.84 0.02
N THR A 115 11.48 1.93 -0.94
CA THR A 115 12.33 0.76 -1.14
C THR A 115 13.46 1.00 -2.12
N TYR A 116 13.53 2.17 -2.76
CA TYR A 116 14.61 2.53 -3.65
C TYR A 116 15.92 2.78 -2.87
N GLY A 117 16.90 1.88 -3.07
CA GLY A 117 18.23 1.98 -2.45
C GLY A 117 18.26 1.65 -0.95
N TRP A 118 17.79 0.46 -0.53
CA TRP A 118 18.07 0.02 0.84
C TRP A 118 19.57 -0.10 1.08
N GLN A 119 19.99 0.63 2.11
CA GLN A 119 21.36 0.65 2.59
C GLN A 119 21.50 -0.03 3.94
N ASP A 120 22.72 -0.45 4.29
CA ASP A 120 23.08 -0.90 5.64
C ASP A 120 23.22 0.29 6.60
N LYS A 121 23.40 0.02 7.89
CA LYS A 121 23.52 1.10 8.91
C LYS A 121 24.70 2.06 8.67
N GLU A 122 25.62 1.73 7.75
CA GLU A 122 26.80 2.49 7.38
C GLU A 122 26.61 3.31 6.09
N GLY A 123 25.53 3.07 5.35
CA GLY A 123 25.17 3.77 4.11
C GLY A 123 25.51 3.00 2.83
N THR A 124 26.00 1.75 2.95
CA THR A 124 26.28 0.90 1.79
C THR A 124 24.97 0.41 1.19
N GLU A 125 24.73 0.70 -0.09
CA GLU A 125 23.60 0.13 -0.84
C GLU A 125 23.79 -1.38 -0.98
N ILE A 126 22.85 -2.15 -0.42
CA ILE A 126 22.96 -3.62 -0.30
C ILE A 126 22.15 -4.33 -1.38
N ILE A 127 21.00 -3.76 -1.74
CA ILE A 127 20.15 -4.27 -2.81
C ILE A 127 20.25 -3.26 -3.94
N LYS A 128 20.97 -3.66 -4.99
CA LYS A 128 21.04 -2.95 -6.27
C LYS A 128 20.05 -3.60 -7.22
N ASP A 129 19.36 -2.79 -8.01
CA ASP A 129 18.47 -3.19 -9.09
C ASP A 129 17.17 -3.93 -8.67
N TYR A 130 16.26 -3.21 -7.99
CA TYR A 130 14.93 -3.69 -7.55
C TYR A 130 13.92 -3.96 -8.69
N ASN A 131 14.18 -4.97 -9.51
CA ASN A 131 13.21 -5.45 -10.49
C ASN A 131 12.13 -6.37 -9.87
N GLU A 132 12.33 -6.86 -8.63
CA GLU A 132 11.58 -8.00 -8.10
C GLU A 132 11.15 -7.84 -6.63
N ALA A 133 9.91 -8.22 -6.33
CA ALA A 133 9.36 -8.12 -4.98
C ALA A 133 9.97 -9.14 -4.00
N VAL A 134 10.65 -10.18 -4.50
CA VAL A 134 11.19 -11.26 -3.68
C VAL A 134 12.42 -10.84 -2.86
N ASP A 135 13.15 -9.81 -3.30
CA ASP A 135 14.45 -9.43 -2.73
C ASP A 135 14.36 -8.85 -1.32
N PHE A 136 13.15 -8.43 -0.90
CA PHE A 136 12.87 -8.04 0.48
C PHE A 136 12.88 -9.21 1.46
N ILE A 137 12.56 -10.43 1.00
CA ILE A 137 12.35 -11.61 1.85
C ILE A 137 13.43 -12.69 1.68
N THR A 138 14.26 -12.60 0.64
CA THR A 138 15.44 -13.42 0.42
C THR A 138 16.69 -12.81 1.06
N ARG A 139 17.77 -13.59 1.12
CA ARG A 139 19.12 -13.16 1.49
C ARG A 139 19.91 -12.80 0.23
N ALA A 140 21.12 -12.25 0.40
CA ALA A 140 21.99 -11.89 -0.72
C ALA A 140 22.41 -13.07 -1.63
N ASP A 141 22.22 -14.32 -1.18
CA ASP A 141 22.40 -15.54 -1.98
C ASP A 141 21.11 -16.00 -2.69
N GLY A 142 20.04 -15.22 -2.62
CA GLY A 142 18.72 -15.53 -3.18
C GLY A 142 17.90 -16.53 -2.35
N SER A 143 18.42 -17.07 -1.24
CA SER A 143 17.69 -18.00 -0.39
C SER A 143 16.67 -17.29 0.52
N MET A 144 15.52 -17.91 0.79
CA MET A 144 14.54 -17.38 1.74
C MET A 144 15.16 -17.26 3.14
N ASP A 145 14.88 -16.17 3.88
CA ASP A 145 15.37 -16.11 5.26
C ASP A 145 14.73 -17.22 6.13
N PRO A 146 15.51 -18.10 6.80
CA PRO A 146 15.00 -19.20 7.61
C PRO A 146 14.08 -18.76 8.76
N ASN A 147 14.24 -17.55 9.29
CA ASN A 147 13.34 -17.04 10.31
C ASN A 147 11.96 -16.75 9.73
N LEU A 148 11.89 -16.11 8.54
CA LEU A 148 10.64 -15.88 7.82
C LEU A 148 10.00 -17.19 7.33
N ALA A 149 10.82 -18.15 6.85
CA ALA A 149 10.35 -19.44 6.38
C ALA A 149 9.61 -20.25 7.47
N ASN A 150 10.00 -20.08 8.74
CA ASN A 150 9.39 -20.73 9.89
C ASN A 150 8.26 -19.90 10.55
N GLY A 151 7.70 -18.91 9.84
CA GLY A 151 6.63 -18.05 10.37
C GLY A 151 7.11 -17.00 11.38
N GLY A 152 8.41 -16.75 11.44
CA GLY A 152 9.02 -15.74 12.29
C GLY A 152 8.94 -14.32 11.70
N ARG A 153 9.58 -13.43 12.44
CA ARG A 153 9.71 -12.00 12.16
C ARG A 153 11.18 -11.62 12.18
N ILE A 154 11.62 -10.77 11.26
CA ILE A 154 12.99 -10.25 11.19
C ILE A 154 12.99 -8.72 11.15
N ASP A 155 13.94 -8.13 11.87
CA ASP A 155 14.33 -6.74 11.64
C ASP A 155 15.34 -6.73 10.49
N ARG A 156 15.05 -5.96 9.44
CA ARG A 156 16.02 -5.72 8.38
C ARG A 156 15.92 -4.29 7.86
N TYR A 157 17.04 -3.59 7.92
CA TYR A 157 17.26 -2.26 7.33
C TYR A 157 16.29 -1.16 7.80
N GLY A 158 15.77 -1.27 9.02
CA GLY A 158 14.77 -0.32 9.55
C GLY A 158 13.33 -0.70 9.23
N ALA A 159 13.12 -1.86 8.61
CA ALA A 159 11.82 -2.47 8.41
C ALA A 159 11.64 -3.71 9.27
N ASP A 160 10.41 -3.91 9.72
CA ASP A 160 9.94 -5.13 10.36
C ASP A 160 9.28 -6.01 9.28
N ILE A 161 9.87 -7.18 9.02
CA ILE A 161 9.44 -8.11 7.97
C ILE A 161 8.91 -9.37 8.64
N PHE A 162 7.69 -9.79 8.31
CA PHE A 162 7.04 -10.93 8.94
C PHE A 162 6.14 -11.70 7.97
N LYS A 163 5.93 -13.00 8.23
CA LYS A 163 4.92 -13.79 7.52
C LYS A 163 3.51 -13.29 7.91
N VAL A 164 2.62 -13.15 6.93
CA VAL A 164 1.23 -12.77 7.17
C VAL A 164 0.41 -14.04 7.40
N ASP A 165 0.18 -14.37 8.66
CA ASP A 165 -0.71 -15.46 9.06
C ASP A 165 -2.17 -15.00 9.25
N SER A 166 -2.38 -13.72 9.60
CA SER A 166 -3.70 -13.08 9.54
C SER A 166 -3.60 -11.60 9.17
N PHE A 167 -4.68 -11.06 8.60
CA PHE A 167 -4.87 -9.62 8.40
C PHE A 167 -5.01 -8.85 9.71
N GLY A 168 -5.23 -9.54 10.84
CA GLY A 168 -5.10 -8.97 12.18
C GLY A 168 -3.78 -8.24 12.38
N ASP A 169 -2.68 -8.84 11.92
CA ASP A 169 -1.31 -8.36 12.11
C ASP A 169 -0.93 -7.17 11.23
N LEU A 170 -1.69 -6.88 10.17
CA LEU A 170 -1.41 -5.84 9.18
C LEU A 170 -1.87 -4.44 9.61
N ASN A 171 -1.13 -3.42 9.19
CA ASN A 171 -1.44 -2.01 9.39
C ASN A 171 -1.54 -1.28 8.04
N ILE A 172 -2.25 -0.15 8.03
CA ILE A 172 -2.22 0.80 6.91
C ILE A 172 -0.77 1.31 6.78
N GLY A 173 -0.21 1.21 5.57
CA GLY A 173 1.20 1.51 5.27
C GLY A 173 2.07 0.30 4.99
N ASP A 174 1.70 -0.89 5.50
CA ASP A 174 2.46 -2.10 5.25
C ASP A 174 2.45 -2.45 3.75
N LYS A 175 3.61 -2.85 3.21
CA LYS A 175 3.67 -3.50 1.89
C LYS A 175 3.47 -5.01 2.07
N ILE A 176 2.56 -5.64 1.31
CA ILE A 176 2.40 -7.10 1.24
C ILE A 176 3.16 -7.61 0.01
N THR A 177 4.10 -8.51 0.24
CA THR A 177 4.93 -9.17 -0.76
C THR A 177 4.44 -10.61 -1.02
N VAL A 178 4.28 -10.93 -2.30
CA VAL A 178 4.08 -12.28 -2.83
C VAL A 178 5.42 -12.80 -3.36
N PRO A 179 5.91 -13.97 -2.92
CA PRO A 179 7.17 -14.55 -3.39
C PRO A 179 7.10 -14.98 -4.86
N ARG A 180 8.26 -15.21 -5.48
CA ARG A 180 8.34 -15.79 -6.84
C ARG A 180 7.51 -17.07 -6.96
N SER A 181 6.80 -17.21 -8.06
CA SER A 181 6.10 -18.44 -8.45
C SER A 181 6.14 -18.63 -9.98
N PRO A 182 5.76 -19.80 -10.51
CA PRO A 182 5.64 -20.00 -11.96
C PRO A 182 4.65 -19.04 -12.65
N ALA A 183 3.69 -18.45 -11.93
CA ALA A 183 2.73 -17.48 -12.46
C ALA A 183 3.13 -16.01 -12.20
N LEU A 184 4.00 -15.78 -11.20
CA LEU A 184 4.56 -14.50 -10.81
C LEU A 184 6.09 -14.66 -10.68
N PRO A 185 6.84 -14.76 -11.80
CA PRO A 185 8.27 -15.08 -11.77
C PRO A 185 9.11 -14.05 -11.02
N ASN A 186 8.61 -12.81 -10.89
CA ASN A 186 9.26 -11.69 -10.20
C ASN A 186 8.67 -11.43 -8.79
N GLY A 187 7.78 -12.32 -8.33
CA GLY A 187 6.88 -12.05 -7.20
C GLY A 187 5.84 -10.97 -7.53
N HIS A 188 5.27 -10.36 -6.49
CA HIS A 188 4.41 -9.18 -6.59
C HIS A 188 4.42 -8.38 -5.28
N ILE A 189 4.12 -7.08 -5.32
CA ILE A 189 3.97 -6.26 -4.10
C ILE A 189 2.76 -5.32 -4.20
N VAL A 190 2.03 -5.17 -3.10
CA VAL A 190 0.90 -4.24 -2.94
C VAL A 190 1.02 -3.48 -1.63
N VAL A 191 0.35 -2.34 -1.51
CA VAL A 191 0.40 -1.50 -0.28
C VAL A 191 -0.98 -1.50 0.39
N VAL A 192 -1.03 -1.73 1.70
CA VAL A 192 -2.28 -1.59 2.48
C VAL A 192 -2.58 -0.11 2.69
N ILE A 193 -3.63 0.39 2.03
CA ILE A 193 -4.03 1.81 2.08
C ILE A 193 -5.25 2.06 2.98
N GLY A 194 -6.00 1.01 3.30
CA GLY A 194 -7.12 1.04 4.23
C GLY A 194 -7.35 -0.33 4.89
N LYS A 195 -7.94 -0.34 6.08
CA LYS A 195 -8.31 -1.54 6.84
C LYS A 195 -9.59 -1.25 7.61
N ARG A 196 -10.61 -2.12 7.45
CA ARG A 196 -11.89 -2.03 8.17
C ARG A 196 -12.28 -3.40 8.74
N LEU A 197 -13.14 -3.38 9.75
CA LEU A 197 -13.87 -4.56 10.22
C LEU A 197 -15.29 -4.53 9.66
N ASP A 198 -15.86 -5.68 9.30
CA ASP A 198 -17.29 -5.79 8.99
C ASP A 198 -18.13 -6.18 10.23
N GLU A 199 -19.45 -6.23 10.05
CA GLU A 199 -20.42 -6.60 11.09
C GLU A 199 -20.26 -8.03 11.63
N ASN A 200 -19.51 -8.90 10.93
CA ASN A 200 -19.23 -10.27 11.32
C ASN A 200 -17.85 -10.43 11.98
N GLY A 201 -17.11 -9.33 12.16
CA GLY A 201 -15.75 -9.36 12.70
C GLY A 201 -14.67 -9.75 11.68
N LYS A 202 -14.98 -9.78 10.38
CA LYS A 202 -13.99 -10.06 9.33
C LYS A 202 -13.20 -8.79 9.01
N ILE A 203 -11.89 -8.94 8.80
CA ILE A 203 -11.04 -7.83 8.37
C ILE A 203 -11.07 -7.74 6.84
N HIS A 204 -11.38 -6.54 6.35
CA HIS A 204 -11.31 -6.17 4.94
C HIS A 204 -10.21 -5.13 4.76
N LEU A 205 -9.32 -5.37 3.80
CA LEU A 205 -8.28 -4.44 3.38
C LEU A 205 -8.71 -3.70 2.13
N LYS A 206 -8.21 -2.47 2.02
CA LYS A 206 -8.12 -1.74 0.76
C LYS A 206 -6.64 -1.67 0.40
N ILE A 207 -6.29 -2.12 -0.80
CA ILE A 207 -4.88 -2.19 -1.24
C ILE A 207 -4.67 -1.41 -2.53
N PHE A 208 -3.53 -0.72 -2.62
CA PHE A 208 -3.01 -0.13 -3.84
C PHE A 208 -2.08 -1.12 -4.52
N ASP A 209 -2.26 -1.27 -5.83
CA ASP A 209 -1.65 -2.29 -6.66
C ASP A 209 -1.31 -1.71 -8.04
N VAL A 210 -0.18 -2.11 -8.61
CA VAL A 210 0.33 -1.63 -9.91
C VAL A 210 0.93 -2.81 -10.66
N ASN A 211 0.63 -2.94 -11.95
CA ASN A 211 1.23 -3.93 -12.85
C ASN A 211 0.96 -5.42 -12.53
N TYR A 212 -0.13 -5.74 -11.84
CA TYR A 212 -0.48 -7.14 -11.55
C TYR A 212 -0.91 -7.94 -12.80
N GLU A 213 -1.79 -7.34 -13.60
CA GLU A 213 -2.06 -7.77 -14.96
C GLU A 213 -1.09 -7.04 -15.88
N ARG A 214 -0.45 -7.76 -16.81
CA ARG A 214 0.58 -7.26 -17.76
C ARG A 214 -0.04 -6.32 -18.79
N SER A 215 -0.44 -5.16 -18.29
CA SER A 215 -1.30 -4.17 -18.92
C SER A 215 -0.68 -2.80 -18.65
N PHE A 216 0.52 -2.57 -19.20
CA PHE A 216 1.18 -1.26 -19.25
C PHE A 216 1.39 -0.56 -17.89
N GLY A 217 1.64 -1.32 -16.81
CA GLY A 217 1.83 -0.72 -15.48
C GLY A 217 0.59 -0.01 -14.92
N LEU A 218 -0.62 -0.37 -15.35
CA LEU A 218 -1.84 0.23 -14.82
C LEU A 218 -1.95 0.03 -13.30
N ALA A 219 -2.31 1.11 -12.62
CA ALA A 219 -2.57 1.15 -11.20
C ALA A 219 -4.05 0.89 -10.92
N ARG A 220 -4.33 0.20 -9.83
CA ARG A 220 -5.68 -0.07 -9.33
C ARG A 220 -5.72 0.00 -7.81
N ILE A 221 -6.90 0.29 -7.30
CA ILE A 221 -7.23 0.12 -5.89
C ILE A 221 -8.21 -1.04 -5.81
N LEU A 222 -7.87 -2.05 -5.04
CA LEU A 222 -8.75 -3.17 -4.74
C LEU A 222 -9.39 -2.92 -3.38
N GLU A 223 -10.72 -2.88 -3.36
CA GLU A 223 -11.52 -2.74 -2.14
C GLU A 223 -12.03 -4.13 -1.70
N ASP A 224 -12.33 -4.27 -0.42
CA ASP A 224 -12.86 -5.51 0.19
C ASP A 224 -12.02 -6.78 -0.07
N VAL A 225 -10.70 -6.61 0.02
CA VAL A 225 -9.75 -7.73 0.02
C VAL A 225 -9.78 -8.42 1.38
N THR A 226 -9.98 -9.73 1.39
CA THR A 226 -10.10 -10.57 2.59
C THR A 226 -9.16 -11.78 2.48
N GLU A 227 -8.89 -12.45 3.60
CA GLU A 227 -8.02 -13.64 3.66
C GLU A 227 -8.46 -14.75 2.68
N ASP A 228 -9.77 -14.83 2.38
CA ASP A 228 -10.33 -15.80 1.42
C ASP A 228 -10.01 -15.47 -0.04
N ASN A 229 -9.93 -14.18 -0.42
CA ASN A 229 -9.86 -13.74 -1.81
C ASN A 229 -8.49 -13.16 -2.22
N ILE A 230 -7.60 -12.85 -1.26
CA ILE A 230 -6.33 -12.18 -1.55
C ILE A 230 -5.46 -12.93 -2.56
N TYR A 231 -5.44 -14.26 -2.53
CA TYR A 231 -4.65 -15.04 -3.49
C TYR A 231 -5.13 -14.89 -4.94
N ASP A 232 -6.45 -14.79 -5.17
CA ASP A 232 -6.99 -14.51 -6.50
C ASP A 232 -6.65 -13.07 -6.94
N GLN A 233 -6.73 -12.13 -5.99
CA GLN A 233 -6.50 -10.71 -6.23
C GLN A 233 -5.04 -10.36 -6.54
N ILE A 234 -4.06 -10.94 -5.82
CA ILE A 234 -2.63 -10.54 -5.90
C ILE A 234 -1.65 -11.69 -6.16
N ALA A 235 -2.07 -12.95 -6.16
CA ALA A 235 -1.21 -14.13 -6.32
C ALA A 235 -1.64 -15.10 -7.44
N LYS A 236 -2.51 -14.65 -8.36
CA LYS A 236 -3.08 -15.43 -9.49
C LYS A 236 -3.73 -16.76 -9.05
N GLY A 237 -4.42 -16.71 -7.91
CA GLY A 237 -5.08 -17.86 -7.27
C GLY A 237 -4.13 -18.85 -6.59
N GLN A 238 -2.82 -18.59 -6.60
CA GLN A 238 -1.84 -19.49 -6.01
C GLN A 238 -1.72 -19.23 -4.51
N LYS A 239 -2.21 -20.19 -3.70
CA LYS A 239 -1.99 -20.19 -2.25
C LYS A 239 -0.50 -20.36 -1.96
N THR A 240 0.11 -19.31 -1.43
CA THR A 240 1.53 -19.21 -1.09
C THR A 240 1.71 -18.48 0.23
N ASN A 241 2.91 -18.43 0.78
CA ASN A 241 3.15 -17.58 1.95
C ASN A 241 3.17 -16.11 1.51
N LEU A 242 2.37 -15.27 2.18
CA LEU A 242 2.46 -13.81 2.06
C LEU A 242 3.37 -13.27 3.16
N TYR A 243 4.07 -12.18 2.87
CA TYR A 243 4.96 -11.50 3.81
C TYR A 243 4.64 -10.02 3.85
N ALA A 244 4.65 -9.41 5.02
CA ALA A 244 4.47 -7.99 5.21
C ALA A 244 5.80 -7.31 5.53
N ILE A 245 5.95 -6.09 5.03
CA ILE A 245 7.09 -5.20 5.27
C ILE A 245 6.51 -3.92 5.88
N ARG A 246 6.87 -3.65 7.13
CA ARG A 246 6.41 -2.49 7.90
C ARG A 246 7.58 -1.57 8.21
N PRO A 247 7.51 -0.25 7.95
CA PRO A 247 8.53 0.68 8.42
C PRO A 247 8.55 0.70 9.96
N GLN A 248 9.72 0.49 10.57
CA GLN A 248 9.90 0.81 11.98
C GLN A 248 10.08 2.33 12.09
N GLY A 249 9.16 2.99 12.80
CA GLY A 249 9.12 4.44 12.96
C GLY A 249 10.34 5.00 13.71
N LYS A 250 11.47 5.14 13.00
CA LYS A 250 12.69 5.92 13.31
C LYS A 250 13.82 5.76 12.26
N PHE A 251 13.64 4.96 11.21
CA PHE A 251 14.61 4.83 10.11
C PHE A 251 14.11 5.44 8.79
N ASN A 252 13.59 6.67 8.83
CA ASN A 252 13.83 7.56 7.69
C ASN A 252 15.34 7.78 7.66
N ARG A 253 16.03 7.17 6.69
CA ARG A 253 17.48 7.35 6.51
C ARG A 253 17.81 8.82 6.36
N ALA A 254 19.06 9.13 6.72
CA ALA A 254 19.60 10.47 6.76
C ALA A 254 19.14 11.30 5.55
N ILE A 255 18.18 12.18 5.84
CA ILE A 255 18.00 13.45 5.15
C ILE A 255 19.40 14.03 4.95
N SER A 256 19.87 14.04 3.69
CA SER A 256 21.00 14.87 3.29
C SER A 256 20.51 16.28 2.96
N ASP A 257 19.75 16.88 3.89
CA ASP A 257 19.63 18.35 3.99
C ASP A 257 20.96 18.85 4.57
N ASN A 258 22.02 18.74 3.75
CA ASN A 258 23.34 19.27 4.04
C ASN A 258 23.69 20.32 2.97
N ASN A 259 23.10 21.51 3.19
CA ASN A 259 23.37 22.81 2.56
C ASN A 259 22.92 23.01 1.10
#